data_AF-A0A2G2FYW0-F1
#
_entry.id   AF-A0A2G2FYW0-F1
#
_cell.length_a   1.000
_cell.length_b   1.000
_cell.length_c   1.000
_cell.angle_alpha   90.00
_cell.angle_beta   90.00
_cell.angle_gamma   90.00
#
_symmetry.space_group_name_H-M   'P 1'
#
loop_
_entity.id
_entity.type
_entity.pdbx_description
1 polymer ?
#
loop_
_entity_poly.entity_id
_entity_poly.type
_entity_poly.pdbx_seq_one_letter_code
_entity_poly.pdbx_strand_id
1 'polypeptide(L)'
;MANLEKKRTKLAKNYRPNDDEKFMGVKQKEYFRRKLESWKNEIIDQTKGTIEYLQGESVSHPDLADTAAANADRQLELRSRDRQRKLVSKID
;
A
#
# COMPACT_ATOMS: atom_id res chain seq x y z
N MET A 1 -5.52 25.00 -7.96
CA MET A 1 -5.81 24.24 -6.72
C MET A 1 -4.59 24.36 -5.83
N ALA A 2 -4.64 25.22 -4.81
CA ALA A 2 -3.45 25.63 -4.06
C ALA A 2 -2.86 24.45 -3.27
N ASN A 3 -1.62 24.10 -3.60
CA ASN A 3 -0.80 23.18 -2.82
C ASN A 3 -0.40 23.89 -1.53
N LEU A 4 -1.21 23.73 -0.48
CA LEU A 4 -0.85 24.16 0.86
C LEU A 4 0.29 23.26 1.34
N GLU A 5 1.53 23.73 1.24
CA GLU A 5 2.64 23.22 2.03
C GLU A 5 2.31 23.40 3.52
N LYS A 6 1.50 22.49 4.06
CA LYS A 6 1.24 22.43 5.50
C LYS A 6 2.57 22.17 6.18
N LYS A 7 3.06 23.15 6.94
CA LYS A 7 4.25 23.04 7.79
C LYS A 7 4.21 21.70 8.53
N ARG A 8 5.13 20.81 8.18
CA ARG A 8 5.25 19.49 8.81
C ARG A 8 5.63 19.68 10.26
N THR A 9 4.89 19.04 11.16
CA THR A 9 5.20 19.11 12.58
C THR A 9 6.39 18.22 12.88
N LYS A 10 7.41 18.74 13.59
CA LYS A 10 8.54 17.92 14.04
C LYS A 10 8.07 17.06 15.22
N LEU A 11 8.13 15.73 15.03
CA LEU A 11 7.90 14.74 16.07
C LEU A 11 9.23 14.06 16.43
N ALA A 12 9.38 13.70 17.70
CA ALA A 12 10.47 12.84 18.16
C ALA A 12 10.38 11.46 17.47
N LYS A 13 11.54 10.80 17.28
CA LYS A 13 11.65 9.52 16.56
C LYS A 13 10.73 8.42 17.13
N ASN A 14 10.50 8.45 18.44
CA ASN A 14 9.71 7.44 19.17
C ASN A 14 8.38 7.99 19.70
N TYR A 15 7.90 9.12 19.16
CA TYR A 15 6.62 9.68 19.59
C TYR A 15 5.47 8.70 19.33
N ARG A 16 4.63 8.51 20.33
CA ARG A 16 3.36 7.78 20.26
C ARG A 16 2.28 8.64 20.91
N PRO A 17 1.08 8.76 20.30
CA PRO A 17 -0.07 9.38 20.95
C PRO A 17 -0.35 8.73 22.31
N ASN A 18 -0.71 9.55 23.29
CA ASN A 18 -1.22 9.12 24.59
C ASN A 18 -2.53 9.86 24.91
N ASP A 19 -3.22 9.42 25.95
CA ASP A 19 -4.55 9.93 26.32
C ASP A 19 -4.50 11.29 27.01
N ASP A 20 -3.31 11.70 27.49
CA ASP A 20 -3.08 13.02 28.11
C ASP A 20 -3.04 14.16 27.08
N GLU A 21 -2.94 13.83 25.79
CA GLU A 21 -2.91 14.79 24.70
C GLU A 21 -4.30 15.01 24.09
N LYS A 22 -4.58 16.25 23.67
CA LYS A 22 -5.80 16.59 22.95
C LYS A 22 -6.00 15.66 21.75
N PHE A 23 -7.12 14.92 21.75
CA PHE A 23 -7.51 14.04 20.66
C PHE A 23 -7.46 14.74 19.31
N MET A 24 -6.78 14.13 18.35
CA MET A 24 -6.54 14.64 17.00
C MET A 24 -5.89 16.03 16.97
N GLY A 25 -5.06 16.32 17.97
CA GLY A 25 -4.15 17.46 17.99
C GLY A 25 -3.10 17.39 16.88
N VAL A 26 -2.30 18.45 16.76
CA VAL A 26 -1.31 18.62 15.69
C VAL A 26 -0.28 17.47 15.66
N LYS A 27 0.19 17.04 16.84
CA LYS A 27 1.16 15.93 16.96
C LYS A 27 0.55 14.57 16.55
N GLN A 28 -0.66 14.26 17.01
CA GLN A 28 -1.35 13.02 16.69
C GLN A 28 -1.68 12.92 15.19
N LYS A 29 -2.16 14.01 14.58
CA LYS A 29 -2.40 14.07 13.13
C LYS A 29 -1.14 13.80 12.32
N GLU A 30 -0.02 14.40 12.71
CA GLU A 30 1.27 14.16 12.05
C GLU A 30 1.74 12.71 12.24
N TYR A 31 1.53 12.11 13.40
CA TYR A 31 1.86 10.70 13.65
C TYR A 31 1.05 9.76 12.74
N PHE A 32 -0.28 9.93 12.69
CA PHE A 32 -1.12 9.11 11.83
C PHE A 32 -0.84 9.33 10.35
N ARG A 33 -0.54 10.57 9.93
CA ARG A 33 -0.09 10.85 8.55
C ARG A 33 1.16 10.05 8.20
N ARG A 34 2.22 10.11 9.03
CA ARG A 34 3.45 9.33 8.80
C ARG A 34 3.19 7.82 8.77
N LYS A 35 2.31 7.33 9.66
CA LYS A 35 1.94 5.91 9.71
C LYS A 35 1.22 5.48 8.43
N LEU A 36 0.27 6.28 7.96
CA LEU A 36 -0.46 6.03 6.71
C LEU A 36 0.46 6.10 5.49
N GLU A 37 1.36 7.06 5.43
CA GLU A 37 2.37 7.15 4.37
C GLU A 37 3.34 5.97 4.37
N SER A 38 3.83 5.54 5.54
CA SER A 38 4.65 4.32 5.66
C SER A 38 3.89 3.12 5.12
N TRP A 39 2.64 2.95 5.56
CA TRP A 39 1.82 1.82 5.14
C TRP A 39 1.52 1.83 3.65
N LYS A 40 1.25 3.00 3.06
CA LYS A 40 1.13 3.17 1.60
C LYS A 40 2.40 2.72 0.88
N ASN A 41 3.56 3.16 1.34
CA ASN A 41 4.84 2.82 0.72
C ASN A 41 5.13 1.32 0.83
N GLU A 42 4.86 0.71 1.98
CA GLU A 42 4.98 -0.73 2.19
C GLU A 42 4.10 -1.52 1.21
N ILE A 43 2.84 -1.11 1.02
CA ILE A 43 1.95 -1.73 0.04
C ILE A 43 2.52 -1.60 -1.38
N ILE A 44 2.97 -0.42 -1.77
CA ILE A 44 3.55 -0.17 -3.09
C ILE A 44 4.76 -1.06 -3.32
N ASP A 45 5.69 -1.12 -2.36
CA ASP A 45 6.91 -1.92 -2.48
C ASP A 45 6.60 -3.42 -2.55
N GLN A 46 5.66 -3.92 -1.76
CA GLN A 46 5.19 -5.30 -1.86
C GLN A 46 4.57 -5.61 -3.23
N THR A 47 3.81 -4.68 -3.82
CA THR A 47 3.17 -4.91 -5.13
C THR A 47 4.13 -4.92 -6.32
N LYS A 48 5.32 -4.32 -6.20
CA LYS A 48 6.30 -4.27 -7.31
C LYS A 48 6.73 -5.68 -7.74
N GLY A 49 7.06 -6.55 -6.77
CA GLY A 49 7.45 -7.94 -7.05
C GLY A 49 6.33 -8.75 -7.70
N THR A 50 5.08 -8.56 -7.26
CA THR A 50 3.92 -9.22 -7.89
C THR A 50 3.74 -8.79 -9.35
N ILE A 51 4.00 -7.53 -9.68
CA ILE A 51 3.91 -7.05 -11.08
C ILE A 51 4.98 -7.71 -11.95
N GLU A 52 6.22 -7.77 -11.47
CA GLU A 52 7.32 -8.43 -12.17
C GLU A 52 7.01 -9.92 -12.40
N TYR A 53 6.48 -10.61 -11.38
CA TYR A 53 6.01 -11.99 -11.49
C TYR A 53 4.94 -12.16 -12.58
N LEU A 54 3.88 -11.34 -12.54
CA LEU A 54 2.77 -11.42 -13.50
C LEU A 54 3.17 -11.10 -14.95
N GLN A 55 4.21 -10.29 -15.14
CA GLN A 55 4.80 -10.00 -16.46
C GLN A 55 5.63 -11.19 -16.96
N GLY A 56 6.38 -11.84 -16.07
CA GLY A 56 7.22 -13.01 -16.39
C GLY A 56 6.44 -14.28 -16.68
N GLU A 57 5.28 -14.50 -16.05
CA GLU A 57 4.45 -15.71 -16.19
C GLU A 57 3.75 -15.84 -17.56
N SER A 58 4.03 -14.98 -18.54
CA SER A 58 3.47 -15.08 -19.90
C SER A 58 4.03 -16.25 -20.75
N VAL A 59 4.65 -17.25 -20.11
CA VAL A 59 5.27 -18.40 -20.76
C VAL A 59 4.19 -19.42 -21.11
N SER A 60 4.20 -19.91 -22.36
CA SER A 60 3.28 -20.96 -22.81
C SER A 60 3.46 -22.23 -21.99
N HIS A 61 2.39 -22.73 -21.37
CA HIS A 61 2.39 -24.04 -20.71
C HIS A 61 2.14 -25.16 -21.74
N PRO A 62 2.87 -26.30 -21.66
CA PRO A 62 2.69 -27.40 -22.60
C PRO A 62 1.35 -28.15 -22.46
N ASP A 63 0.76 -28.17 -21.25
CA ASP A 63 -0.49 -28.86 -20.94
C ASP A 63 -1.63 -27.88 -20.60
N LEU A 64 -2.86 -28.29 -20.94
CA LEU A 64 -4.11 -27.61 -20.61
C LEU A 64 -4.34 -27.53 -19.10
N ALA A 65 -3.96 -28.58 -18.35
CA ALA A 65 -4.08 -28.58 -16.89
C ALA A 65 -3.19 -27.50 -16.25
N ASP A 66 -1.93 -27.43 -16.69
CA ASP A 66 -0.96 -26.42 -16.23
C ASP A 66 -1.42 -25.00 -16.61
N THR A 67 -1.93 -24.84 -17.84
CA THR A 67 -2.49 -23.56 -18.31
C THR A 67 -3.67 -23.11 -17.45
N ALA A 68 -4.57 -24.04 -17.09
CA ALA A 68 -5.72 -23.72 -16.27
C ALA A 68 -5.31 -23.30 -14.85
N ALA A 69 -4.35 -24.01 -14.24
CA ALA A 69 -3.81 -23.68 -12.93
C ALA A 69 -3.14 -22.29 -12.91
N ALA A 70 -2.23 -22.02 -13.84
CA ALA A 70 -1.54 -20.73 -13.93
C ALA A 70 -2.50 -19.55 -14.14
N ASN A 71 -3.55 -19.75 -14.96
CA ASN A 71 -4.58 -18.72 -15.12
C ASN A 71 -5.37 -18.45 -13.84
N ALA A 72 -5.69 -19.49 -13.06
CA ALA A 72 -6.40 -19.32 -11.79
C ALA A 72 -5.57 -18.52 -10.78
N ASP A 73 -4.27 -18.85 -10.66
CA ASP A 73 -3.33 -18.13 -9.79
C ASP A 73 -3.16 -16.68 -10.23
N ARG A 74 -2.98 -16.45 -11.53
CA ARG A 74 -2.94 -15.11 -12.12
C ARG A 74 -4.19 -14.29 -11.80
N GLN A 75 -5.38 -14.88 -11.90
CA GLN A 75 -6.63 -14.20 -11.57
C GLN A 75 -6.73 -13.85 -10.08
N LEU A 76 -6.21 -14.71 -9.19
CA LEU A 76 -6.15 -14.44 -7.76
C LEU A 76 -5.26 -13.23 -7.46
N GLU A 77 -4.07 -13.18 -8.07
CA GLU A 77 -3.11 -12.09 -7.90
C GLU A 77 -3.65 -10.76 -8.42
N LEU A 78 -4.30 -10.75 -9.59
CA LEU A 78 -4.95 -9.55 -10.14
C LEU A 78 -6.03 -8.99 -9.20
N ARG A 79 -6.84 -9.86 -8.59
CA ARG A 79 -7.84 -9.44 -7.59
C ARG A 79 -7.20 -8.88 -6.33
N SER A 80 -6.09 -9.48 -5.88
CA SER A 80 -5.33 -9.00 -4.73
C SER A 80 -4.77 -7.59 -4.97
N ARG A 81 -4.16 -7.39 -6.13
CA ARG A 81 -3.64 -6.09 -6.58
C ARG A 81 -4.73 -5.03 -6.65
N ASP A 82 -5.89 -5.35 -7.19
CA ASP A 82 -7.00 -4.40 -7.28
C ASP A 82 -7.48 -3.95 -5.89
N ARG A 83 -7.46 -4.85 -4.88
CA ARG A 83 -7.75 -4.50 -3.48
C ARG A 83 -6.67 -3.60 -2.90
N GLN A 84 -5.39 -3.90 -3.13
CA GLN A 84 -4.26 -3.06 -2.68
C GLN A 84 -4.33 -1.66 -3.28
N ARG A 85 -4.63 -1.54 -4.58
CA ARG A 85 -4.82 -0.24 -5.26
C ARG A 85 -5.96 0.56 -4.64
N LYS A 86 -7.09 -0.09 -4.34
CA LYS A 86 -8.22 0.55 -3.64
C LYS A 86 -7.84 1.01 -2.24
N LEU A 87 -7.01 0.24 -1.51
CA LEU A 87 -6.53 0.62 -0.19
C LEU A 87 -5.62 1.85 -0.26
N VAL A 88 -4.67 1.88 -1.19
CA VAL A 88 -3.81 3.05 -1.42
C VAL A 88 -4.64 4.29 -1.75
N SER A 89 -5.65 4.16 -2.61
CA SER A 89 -6.57 5.27 -2.94
C SER A 89 -7.42 5.75 -1.76
N LYS A 90 -7.59 4.96 -0.70
CA LYS A 90 -8.25 5.39 0.55
C LYS A 90 -7.30 6.08 1.53
N ILE A 91 -5.99 5.86 1.36
CA ILE A 91 -4.95 6.49 2.18
C ILE A 91 -4.64 7.90 1.66
N ASP A 92 -4.70 8.09 0.34
CA ASP A 92 -4.58 9.37 -0.35
C ASP A 92 -5.75 10.33 -0.05
#